data_AF-A0A4U8TGR5-F1
#
_entry.id   AF-A0A4U8TGR5-F1
#
_cell.length_a   1.000
_cell.length_b   1.000
_cell.length_c   1.000
_cell.angle_alpha   90.00
_cell.angle_beta   90.00
_cell.angle_gamma   90.00
#
_symmetry.space_group_name_H-M   'P 1'
#
loop_
_entity.id
_entity.type
_entity.pdbx_description
1 polymer ?
#
loop_
_entity_poly.entity_id
_entity_poly.type
_entity_poly.pdbx_seq_one_letter_code
_entity_poly.pdbx_strand_id
1 'polypeptide(L)'
;MQYAIIKVFHALMFLQNPTLDRHQSLIDYQTQDKYQSLMECQSKKDKQTGCIEREFYENGAISQELPYKNNQVHGVVKGYYKNGQLLDTIPYYNGEMHGEAVFYDENGNIECRTNYRYSMQEGETTCYHLNGNIFSEETYKNNDKHGIHKFYFENGNIKEISHYKHDKREGVRETYYENGILRQSTPFHDDKLHGVQLTYDENGNMFVEDTFKDGKLDGITAYYHEDGRLRIRILYHNDEIIEAACGNGDKIPSTDFSKIKYQVYDLCLK
;
A
#
# COMPACT_ATOMS: atom_id res chain seq x y z
N MET A 1 -6.82 17.32 7.42
CA MET A 1 -6.70 16.48 8.63
C MET A 1 -5.34 15.81 8.58
N GLN A 2 -4.50 16.10 9.56
CA GLN A 2 -3.06 15.83 9.53
C GLN A 2 -2.80 14.63 10.44
N TYR A 3 -2.42 13.49 9.88
CA TYR A 3 -2.11 12.29 10.65
C TYR A 3 -0.84 12.51 11.48
N ALA A 4 -0.97 12.39 12.80
CA ALA A 4 0.14 12.50 13.74
C ALA A 4 0.91 11.18 13.79
N ILE A 5 2.07 11.15 13.15
CA ILE A 5 3.05 10.06 13.26
C ILE A 5 3.79 10.23 14.59
N ILE A 6 3.53 9.35 15.56
CA ILE A 6 4.29 9.29 16.81
C ILE A 6 5.63 8.61 16.50
N LYS A 7 6.71 9.39 16.59
CA LYS A 7 8.10 8.90 16.57
C LYS A 7 8.44 8.29 17.93
N VAL A 8 8.86 7.03 17.96
CA VAL A 8 9.66 6.48 19.07
C VAL A 8 11.05 6.12 18.52
N PHE A 9 12.08 6.67 19.16
CA PHE A 9 13.48 6.59 18.78
C PHE A 9 14.30 5.92 19.90
N HIS A 10 15.35 5.18 19.49
CA HIS A 10 16.46 4.57 20.26
C HIS A 10 16.14 3.29 21.06
N ALA A 11 16.96 2.24 21.07
CA ALA A 11 18.39 2.11 20.78
C ALA A 11 18.75 0.72 20.20
N LEU A 12 19.79 0.68 19.37
CA LEU A 12 20.40 -0.53 18.82
C LEU A 12 21.82 -0.64 19.37
N MET A 13 22.21 -1.79 19.94
CA MET A 13 23.58 -2.31 19.87
C MET A 13 23.67 -3.83 20.15
N PHE A 14 24.13 -4.52 19.10
CA PHE A 14 25.03 -5.68 19.02
C PHE A 14 24.60 -7.16 19.27
N LEU A 15 24.70 -7.88 18.13
CA LEU A 15 25.43 -9.13 17.82
C LEU A 15 24.81 -10.53 18.06
N GLN A 16 24.55 -11.15 16.90
CA GLN A 16 25.01 -12.48 16.44
C GLN A 16 24.24 -13.76 16.79
N ASN A 17 23.59 -14.25 15.71
CA ASN A 17 23.62 -15.61 15.15
C ASN A 17 22.68 -16.70 15.69
N PRO A 18 22.27 -17.62 14.79
CA PRO A 18 20.90 -18.10 14.72
C PRO A 18 20.79 -19.60 15.08
N THR A 19 19.56 -20.10 15.00
CA THR A 19 19.11 -21.50 15.05
C THR A 19 18.47 -21.94 16.37
N LEU A 20 17.41 -22.74 16.21
CA LEU A 20 16.28 -22.98 17.12
C LEU A 20 15.41 -21.72 17.26
N ASP A 21 14.21 -21.65 16.70
CA ASP A 21 13.14 -22.62 16.90
C ASP A 21 12.11 -22.47 15.78
N ARG A 22 12.08 -23.42 14.83
CA ARG A 22 11.14 -23.39 13.70
C ARG A 22 9.91 -24.28 13.94
N HIS A 23 9.72 -24.76 15.17
CA HIS A 23 8.60 -25.66 15.49
C HIS A 23 7.82 -25.35 16.76
N GLN A 24 8.19 -24.35 17.58
CA GLN A 24 7.36 -23.92 18.72
C GLN A 24 6.33 -22.83 18.39
N SER A 25 6.38 -22.16 17.22
CA SER A 25 5.56 -20.97 16.95
C SER A 25 4.11 -21.24 16.52
N LEU A 26 3.62 -22.49 16.52
CA LEU A 26 2.27 -22.83 16.06
C LEU A 26 1.37 -23.46 17.13
N ILE A 27 1.89 -23.76 18.32
CA ILE A 27 1.10 -24.44 19.37
C ILE A 27 0.56 -23.47 20.42
N ASP A 28 1.11 -22.25 20.55
CA ASP A 28 0.65 -21.27 21.53
C ASP A 28 -0.43 -20.29 21.02
N TYR A 29 -0.82 -20.36 19.75
CA TYR A 29 -1.87 -19.47 19.19
C TYR A 29 -3.30 -19.99 19.44
N GLN A 30 -3.47 -21.20 19.99
CA GLN A 30 -4.78 -21.83 20.20
C GLN A 30 -5.26 -21.87 21.67
N THR A 31 -4.67 -21.11 22.59
CA THR A 31 -5.22 -20.98 23.96
C THR A 31 -5.83 -19.61 24.18
N GLN A 32 -6.97 -19.34 23.54
CA GLN A 32 -7.70 -18.08 23.63
C GLN A 32 -8.48 -17.89 24.96
N ASP A 33 -8.30 -18.79 25.95
CA ASP A 33 -9.06 -18.82 27.21
C ASP A 33 -8.20 -18.83 28.50
N LYS A 34 -6.90 -18.49 28.45
CA LYS A 34 -6.02 -18.54 29.65
C LYS A 34 -5.39 -17.23 30.12
N TYR A 35 -5.74 -16.10 29.49
CA TYR A 35 -5.43 -14.77 30.05
C TYR A 35 -6.56 -14.33 31.00
N GLN A 36 -6.83 -15.15 32.02
CA GLN A 36 -7.55 -14.70 33.19
C GLN A 36 -6.69 -13.64 33.90
N SER A 37 -7.17 -12.40 33.87
CA SER A 37 -6.78 -11.24 34.69
C SER A 37 -5.32 -11.25 35.16
N LEU A 38 -4.39 -10.86 34.29
CA LEU A 38 -3.07 -10.44 34.76
C LEU A 38 -3.26 -9.40 35.88
N MET A 39 -2.56 -9.60 36.99
CA MET A 39 -2.57 -8.63 38.09
C MET A 39 -1.99 -7.30 37.63
N GLU A 40 -2.41 -6.20 38.26
CA GLU A 40 -1.81 -4.90 37.98
C GLU A 40 -0.35 -4.85 38.39
N CYS A 41 0.50 -4.25 37.55
CA CYS A 41 1.90 -4.04 37.86
C CYS A 41 2.03 -3.04 39.02
N GLN A 42 2.54 -3.49 40.17
CA GLN A 42 2.79 -2.63 41.35
C GLN A 42 4.29 -2.40 41.58
N SER A 43 5.13 -3.25 41.00
CA SER A 43 6.58 -3.21 41.15
C SER A 43 7.31 -3.71 39.90
N LYS A 44 8.62 -3.45 39.81
CA LYS A 44 9.48 -4.03 38.76
C LYS A 44 9.50 -5.56 38.82
N LYS A 45 9.31 -6.16 40.00
CA LYS A 45 9.29 -7.61 40.16
C LYS A 45 8.07 -8.22 39.47
N ASP A 46 6.94 -7.52 39.50
CA ASP A 46 5.70 -7.99 38.84
C ASP A 46 5.89 -7.99 37.31
N LYS A 47 6.54 -6.94 36.77
CA LYS A 47 6.88 -6.88 35.33
C LYS A 47 7.82 -8.00 34.89
N GLN A 48 8.65 -8.52 35.80
CA GLN A 48 9.48 -9.70 35.54
C GLN A 48 8.62 -10.97 35.46
N THR A 49 7.69 -11.19 36.40
CA THR A 49 6.91 -12.44 36.48
C THR A 49 5.71 -12.49 35.55
N GLY A 50 5.13 -11.34 35.21
CA GLY A 50 3.84 -11.25 34.51
C GLY A 50 2.89 -10.28 35.21
N CYS A 51 2.52 -9.17 34.57
CA CYS A 51 1.49 -8.25 35.06
C CYS A 51 0.94 -7.39 33.92
N ILE A 52 -0.08 -6.57 34.19
CA ILE A 52 -0.63 -5.60 33.24
C ILE A 52 -0.49 -4.18 33.81
N GLU A 53 -0.02 -3.27 32.98
CA GLU A 53 0.02 -1.84 33.29
C GLU A 53 -1.10 -1.15 32.52
N ARG A 54 -1.82 -0.23 33.19
CA ARG A 54 -2.91 0.53 32.58
C ARG A 54 -2.55 2.00 32.57
N GLU A 55 -2.73 2.62 31.42
CA GLU A 55 -2.66 4.06 31.27
C GLU A 55 -4.06 4.62 31.12
N PHE A 56 -4.24 5.88 31.53
CA PHE A 56 -5.54 6.52 31.57
C PHE A 56 -5.48 7.90 30.91
N TYR A 57 -6.58 8.26 30.25
CA TYR A 57 -6.86 9.62 29.83
C TYR A 57 -7.10 10.54 31.03
N GLU A 58 -7.08 11.86 30.78
CA GLU A 58 -7.37 12.89 31.78
C GLU A 58 -8.77 12.75 32.43
N ASN A 59 -9.73 12.17 31.70
CA ASN A 59 -11.09 11.90 32.21
C ASN A 59 -11.18 10.62 33.05
N GLY A 60 -10.07 9.91 33.26
CA GLY A 60 -10.01 8.65 34.00
C GLY A 60 -10.41 7.40 33.21
N ALA A 61 -10.79 7.53 31.93
CA ALA A 61 -11.00 6.36 31.07
C ALA A 61 -9.65 5.70 30.73
N ILE A 62 -9.62 4.38 30.58
CA ILE A 62 -8.41 3.65 30.18
C ILE A 62 -8.03 4.10 28.76
N SER A 63 -6.76 4.42 28.54
CA SER A 63 -6.19 4.70 27.22
C SER A 63 -5.42 3.51 26.67
N GLN A 64 -4.71 2.76 27.53
CA GLN A 64 -3.93 1.61 27.12
C GLN A 64 -3.87 0.51 28.19
N GLU A 65 -3.75 -0.73 27.75
CA GLU A 65 -3.41 -1.90 28.56
C GLU A 65 -2.14 -2.55 28.00
N LEU A 66 -1.07 -2.61 28.80
CA LEU A 66 0.25 -3.11 28.43
C LEU A 66 0.61 -4.35 29.26
N PRO A 67 0.55 -5.57 28.70
CA PRO A 67 1.00 -6.76 29.40
C PRO A 67 2.54 -6.83 29.42
N TYR A 68 3.12 -7.05 30.60
CA TYR A 68 4.56 -7.19 30.81
C TYR A 68 4.92 -8.60 31.25
N LYS A 69 6.06 -9.10 30.75
CA LYS A 69 6.75 -10.31 31.21
C LYS A 69 8.25 -10.12 30.98
N ASN A 70 9.09 -10.61 31.90
CA ASN A 70 10.54 -10.44 31.82
C ASN A 70 10.99 -8.97 31.65
N ASN A 71 10.27 -8.03 32.27
CA ASN A 71 10.48 -6.58 32.15
C ASN A 71 10.31 -6.01 30.74
N GLN A 72 9.69 -6.75 29.83
CA GLN A 72 9.37 -6.32 28.47
C GLN A 72 7.87 -6.46 28.22
N VAL A 73 7.35 -5.69 27.27
CA VAL A 73 5.97 -5.88 26.81
C VAL A 73 5.86 -7.25 26.13
N HIS A 74 4.89 -8.06 26.55
CA HIS A 74 4.73 -9.42 26.07
C HIS A 74 3.26 -9.84 26.20
N GLY A 75 2.64 -10.15 25.06
CA GLY A 75 1.20 -10.37 24.94
C GLY A 75 0.55 -9.30 24.07
N VAL A 76 -0.78 -9.20 24.11
CA VAL A 76 -1.53 -8.25 23.29
C VAL A 76 -1.67 -6.93 24.04
N VAL A 77 -1.05 -5.88 23.52
CA VAL A 77 -1.32 -4.50 23.91
C VAL A 77 -2.66 -4.09 23.35
N LYS A 78 -3.45 -3.34 24.13
CA LYS A 78 -4.73 -2.80 23.68
C LYS A 78 -4.74 -1.29 23.87
N GLY A 79 -4.96 -0.54 22.80
CA GLY A 79 -5.31 0.87 22.84
C GLY A 79 -6.83 1.05 22.88
N TYR A 80 -7.29 2.11 23.53
CA TYR A 80 -8.71 2.46 23.62
C TYR A 80 -8.93 3.93 23.27
N TYR A 81 -10.05 4.24 22.63
CA TYR A 81 -10.56 5.60 22.48
C TYR A 81 -11.13 6.13 23.80
N LYS A 82 -11.33 7.46 23.90
CA LYS A 82 -11.94 8.10 25.07
C LYS A 82 -13.36 7.61 25.38
N ASN A 83 -14.08 7.06 24.39
CA ASN A 83 -15.39 6.44 24.54
C ASN A 83 -15.34 5.00 25.08
N GLY A 84 -14.14 4.44 25.30
CA GLY A 84 -13.90 3.09 25.81
C GLY A 84 -13.89 1.99 24.74
N GLN A 85 -14.11 2.31 23.47
CA GLN A 85 -13.96 1.35 22.38
C GLN A 85 -12.49 1.11 22.05
N LEU A 86 -12.18 -0.06 21.49
CA LEU A 86 -10.82 -0.38 21.07
C LEU A 86 -10.37 0.59 19.97
N LEU A 87 -9.15 1.09 20.10
CA LEU A 87 -8.41 1.81 19.06
C LEU A 87 -7.55 0.82 18.28
N ASP A 88 -6.85 -0.07 19.01
CA ASP A 88 -5.97 -1.07 18.42
C ASP A 88 -5.79 -2.28 19.34
N THR A 89 -5.38 -3.38 18.73
CA THR A 89 -4.83 -4.55 19.43
C THR A 89 -3.55 -4.96 18.73
N ILE A 90 -2.41 -4.89 19.45
CA ILE A 90 -1.09 -5.11 18.87
C ILE A 90 -0.39 -6.24 19.65
N PRO A 91 -0.11 -7.40 19.02
CA PRO A 91 0.65 -8.47 19.64
C PRO A 91 2.13 -8.10 19.79
N TYR A 92 2.68 -8.32 20.98
CA TYR A 92 4.10 -8.16 21.30
C TYR A 92 4.71 -9.47 21.78
N TYR A 93 5.93 -9.74 21.34
CA TYR A 93 6.80 -10.80 21.82
C TYR A 93 8.15 -10.21 22.23
N ASN A 94 8.45 -10.25 23.53
CA ASN A 94 9.72 -9.79 24.11
C ASN A 94 10.07 -8.34 23.74
N GLY A 95 9.06 -7.45 23.80
CA GLY A 95 9.21 -6.02 23.53
C GLY A 95 9.09 -5.63 22.06
N GLU A 96 8.91 -6.58 21.15
CA GLU A 96 8.77 -6.32 19.71
C GLU A 96 7.39 -6.72 19.19
N MET A 97 6.82 -5.97 18.24
CA MET A 97 5.53 -6.35 17.64
C MET A 97 5.69 -7.67 16.88
N HIS A 98 4.79 -8.63 17.10
CA HIS A 98 4.91 -9.96 16.51
C HIS A 98 3.54 -10.64 16.40
N GLY A 99 2.99 -10.65 15.19
CA GLY A 99 1.65 -11.14 14.88
C GLY A 99 0.80 -10.10 14.14
N GLU A 100 -0.48 -10.40 14.02
CA GLU A 100 -1.46 -9.50 13.38
C GLU A 100 -1.91 -8.41 14.36
N ALA A 101 -1.60 -7.16 14.02
CA ALA A 101 -2.18 -5.98 14.66
C ALA A 101 -3.51 -5.63 14.00
N VAL A 102 -4.50 -5.22 14.80
CA VAL A 102 -5.82 -4.80 14.32
C VAL A 102 -6.08 -3.38 14.80
N PHE A 103 -6.54 -2.52 13.89
CA PHE A 103 -6.89 -1.13 14.14
C PHE A 103 -8.38 -0.95 13.90
N TYR A 104 -9.02 -0.15 14.74
CA TYR A 104 -10.46 0.06 14.74
C TYR A 104 -10.78 1.55 14.67
N ASP A 105 -11.96 1.89 14.14
CA ASP A 105 -12.51 3.24 14.16
C ASP A 105 -13.19 3.55 15.51
N GLU A 106 -13.60 4.81 15.71
CA GLU A 106 -14.34 5.25 16.91
C GLU A 106 -15.75 4.67 17.06
N ASN A 107 -16.19 3.80 16.14
CA ASN A 107 -17.44 3.03 16.24
C ASN A 107 -17.17 1.54 16.54
N GLY A 108 -15.91 1.10 16.54
CA GLY A 108 -15.49 -0.28 16.75
C GLY A 108 -15.43 -1.13 15.48
N ASN A 109 -15.56 -0.53 14.29
CA ASN A 109 -15.34 -1.22 13.02
C ASN A 109 -13.84 -1.37 12.77
N ILE A 110 -13.43 -2.46 12.10
CA ILE A 110 -12.02 -2.67 11.77
C ILE A 110 -11.63 -1.76 10.60
N GLU A 111 -10.62 -0.92 10.81
CA GLU A 111 -10.02 -0.09 9.77
C GLU A 111 -8.92 -0.85 9.02
N CYS A 112 -8.04 -1.55 9.74
CA CYS A 112 -6.91 -2.26 9.16
C CYS A 112 -6.50 -3.49 9.98
N ARG A 113 -5.97 -4.49 9.30
CA ARG A 113 -5.20 -5.61 9.85
C ARG A 113 -3.81 -5.60 9.22
N THR A 114 -2.76 -5.65 10.04
CA THR A 114 -1.37 -5.55 9.58
C THR A 114 -0.52 -6.59 10.28
N ASN A 115 0.23 -7.39 9.53
CA ASN A 115 1.13 -8.38 10.10
C ASN A 115 2.52 -7.81 10.41
N TYR A 116 3.02 -8.12 11.60
CA TYR A 116 4.35 -7.75 12.06
C TYR A 116 5.18 -8.98 12.45
N ARG A 117 6.48 -8.90 12.19
CA ARG A 117 7.48 -9.85 12.67
C ARG A 117 8.66 -9.08 13.24
N TYR A 118 8.80 -9.09 14.56
CA TYR A 118 9.86 -8.37 15.28
C TYR A 118 9.87 -6.88 14.93
N SER A 119 8.71 -6.24 15.06
CA SER A 119 8.45 -4.82 14.76
C SER A 119 8.63 -4.40 13.31
N MET A 120 8.85 -5.33 12.38
CA MET A 120 8.85 -5.08 10.94
C MET A 120 7.54 -5.58 10.32
N GLN A 121 6.93 -4.81 9.43
CA GLN A 121 5.80 -5.30 8.64
C GLN A 121 6.25 -6.48 7.77
N GLU A 122 5.52 -7.57 7.85
CA GLU A 122 5.85 -8.84 7.21
C GLU A 122 4.56 -9.58 6.88
N GLY A 123 4.32 -9.86 5.60
CA GLY A 123 3.11 -10.52 5.13
C GLY A 123 2.03 -9.54 4.70
N GLU A 124 0.78 -9.96 4.86
CA GLU A 124 -0.39 -9.26 4.33
C GLU A 124 -0.85 -8.13 5.26
N THR A 125 -1.31 -7.05 4.64
CA THR A 125 -2.02 -5.94 5.26
C THR A 125 -3.35 -5.75 4.53
N THR A 126 -4.46 -5.68 5.25
CA THR A 126 -5.79 -5.44 4.68
C THR A 126 -6.45 -4.29 5.40
N CYS A 127 -6.82 -3.25 4.67
CA CYS A 127 -7.57 -2.13 5.19
C CYS A 127 -8.97 -2.06 4.58
N TYR A 128 -9.90 -1.42 5.27
CA TYR A 128 -11.32 -1.38 4.96
C TYR A 128 -11.81 0.06 4.82
N HIS A 129 -12.79 0.23 3.94
CA HIS A 129 -13.62 1.42 3.87
C HIS A 129 -14.59 1.46 5.05
N LEU A 130 -15.17 2.63 5.33
CA LEU A 130 -16.18 2.82 6.38
C LEU A 130 -17.43 1.94 6.19
N ASN A 131 -17.73 1.54 4.96
CA ASN A 131 -18.85 0.64 4.66
C ASN A 131 -18.53 -0.85 4.88
N GLY A 132 -17.31 -1.18 5.32
CA GLY A 132 -16.84 -2.54 5.56
C GLY A 132 -16.28 -3.27 4.34
N ASN A 133 -16.35 -2.68 3.14
CA ASN A 133 -15.67 -3.23 1.96
C ASN A 133 -14.17 -3.04 2.08
N ILE A 134 -13.40 -3.92 1.44
CA ILE A 134 -11.93 -3.81 1.41
C ILE A 134 -11.55 -2.50 0.70
N PHE A 135 -10.63 -1.75 1.30
CA PHE A 135 -9.99 -0.56 0.72
C PHE A 135 -8.67 -0.92 0.05
N SER A 136 -7.83 -1.71 0.73
CA SER A 136 -6.56 -2.18 0.18
C SER A 136 -6.18 -3.58 0.66
N GLU A 137 -5.48 -4.30 -0.20
CA GLU A 137 -4.75 -5.52 0.11
C GLU A 137 -3.30 -5.31 -0.31
N GLU A 138 -2.39 -5.35 0.64
CA GLU A 138 -0.99 -5.01 0.43
C GLU A 138 -0.12 -6.11 1.03
N THR A 139 1.10 -6.27 0.52
CA THR A 139 2.06 -7.24 1.05
C THR A 139 3.40 -6.56 1.30
N TYR A 140 3.98 -6.89 2.45
CA TYR A 140 5.23 -6.32 2.95
C TYR A 140 6.23 -7.42 3.28
N LYS A 141 7.52 -7.10 3.15
CA LYS A 141 8.62 -7.96 3.56
C LYS A 141 9.72 -7.11 4.18
N ASN A 142 9.99 -7.31 5.46
CA ASN A 142 10.93 -6.48 6.24
C ASN A 142 10.64 -4.97 6.14
N ASN A 143 9.37 -4.55 6.20
CA ASN A 143 8.87 -3.18 5.95
C ASN A 143 8.84 -2.72 4.49
N ASP A 144 9.46 -3.44 3.56
CA ASP A 144 9.43 -3.05 2.14
C ASP A 144 8.14 -3.55 1.48
N LYS A 145 7.52 -2.76 0.61
CA LYS A 145 6.47 -3.23 -0.30
C LYS A 145 7.01 -4.36 -1.16
N HIS A 146 6.25 -5.45 -1.22
CA HIS A 146 6.62 -6.64 -1.96
C HIS A 146 5.39 -7.35 -2.51
N GLY A 147 5.47 -7.88 -3.74
CA GLY A 147 4.36 -8.61 -4.35
C GLY A 147 3.29 -7.69 -4.91
N ILE A 148 2.03 -8.15 -4.87
CA ILE A 148 0.89 -7.46 -5.48
C ILE A 148 0.21 -6.59 -4.44
N HIS A 149 -0.03 -5.33 -4.77
CA HIS A 149 -0.82 -4.39 -4.00
C HIS A 149 -2.09 -4.09 -4.78
N LYS A 150 -3.25 -4.19 -4.13
CA LYS A 150 -4.55 -3.90 -4.72
C LYS A 150 -5.25 -2.82 -3.91
N PHE A 151 -5.90 -1.92 -4.62
CA PHE A 151 -6.78 -0.91 -4.04
C PHE A 151 -8.16 -1.03 -4.67
N TYR A 152 -9.18 -0.71 -3.89
CA TYR A 152 -10.57 -0.92 -4.24
C TYR A 152 -11.39 0.36 -4.05
N PHE A 153 -12.38 0.56 -4.90
CA PHE A 153 -13.42 1.57 -4.70
C PHE A 153 -14.37 1.16 -3.57
N GLU A 154 -15.13 2.12 -3.04
CA GLU A 154 -16.12 1.84 -1.99
C GLU A 154 -17.19 0.83 -2.44
N ASN A 155 -17.47 0.74 -3.75
CA ASN A 155 -18.40 -0.24 -4.32
C ASN A 155 -17.83 -1.68 -4.41
N GLY A 156 -16.57 -1.88 -4.01
CA GLY A 156 -15.88 -3.17 -4.03
C GLY A 156 -15.16 -3.51 -5.34
N ASN A 157 -15.31 -2.69 -6.39
CA ASN A 157 -14.55 -2.89 -7.63
C ASN A 157 -13.08 -2.53 -7.43
N ILE A 158 -12.20 -3.23 -8.15
CA ILE A 158 -10.77 -2.91 -8.17
C ILE A 158 -10.60 -1.51 -8.75
N LYS A 159 -9.78 -0.71 -8.07
CA LYS A 159 -9.32 0.61 -8.49
C LYS A 159 -7.92 0.56 -9.07
N GLU A 160 -7.05 -0.21 -8.45
CA GLU A 160 -5.65 -0.34 -8.86
C GLU A 160 -5.07 -1.69 -8.49
N ILE A 161 -4.22 -2.23 -9.37
CA ILE A 161 -3.31 -3.34 -9.09
C ILE A 161 -1.91 -2.87 -9.43
N SER A 162 -0.97 -3.00 -8.48
CA SER A 162 0.43 -2.58 -8.64
C SER A 162 1.35 -3.70 -8.15
N HIS A 163 2.44 -3.94 -8.89
CA HIS A 163 3.46 -4.93 -8.52
C HIS A 163 4.70 -4.25 -7.93
N TYR A 164 5.17 -4.74 -6.79
CA TYR A 164 6.29 -4.19 -6.05
C TYR A 164 7.39 -5.23 -5.77
N LYS A 165 8.64 -4.76 -5.74
CA LYS A 165 9.81 -5.54 -5.34
C LYS A 165 10.81 -4.62 -4.63
N HIS A 166 10.95 -4.81 -3.32
CA HIS A 166 11.83 -4.00 -2.46
C HIS A 166 11.50 -2.50 -2.58
N ASP A 167 10.25 -2.16 -2.25
CA ASP A 167 9.67 -0.80 -2.32
C ASP A 167 9.52 -0.18 -3.70
N LYS A 168 10.09 -0.77 -4.74
CA LYS A 168 9.99 -0.26 -6.11
C LYS A 168 8.89 -0.95 -6.89
N ARG A 169 8.21 -0.20 -7.75
CA ARG A 169 7.31 -0.79 -8.76
C ARG A 169 8.13 -1.58 -9.78
N GLU A 170 7.70 -2.82 -10.00
CA GLU A 170 8.35 -3.78 -10.89
C GLU A 170 7.25 -4.65 -11.53
N GLY A 171 7.03 -4.49 -12.84
CA GLY A 171 5.91 -5.12 -13.54
C GLY A 171 4.84 -4.10 -13.93
N VAL A 172 3.60 -4.55 -14.11
CA VAL A 172 2.52 -3.70 -14.63
C VAL A 172 1.73 -3.08 -13.48
N ARG A 173 1.42 -1.79 -13.58
CA ARG A 173 0.34 -1.15 -12.83
C ARG A 173 -0.89 -1.07 -13.70
N GLU A 174 -2.01 -1.58 -13.21
CA GLU A 174 -3.31 -1.44 -13.84
C GLU A 174 -4.19 -0.54 -12.98
N THR A 175 -4.89 0.41 -13.60
CA THR A 175 -5.91 1.21 -12.93
C THR A 175 -7.23 1.06 -13.65
N TYR A 176 -8.31 1.18 -12.92
CA TYR A 176 -9.66 0.88 -13.39
C TYR A 176 -10.60 2.04 -13.10
N TYR A 177 -11.62 2.19 -13.92
CA TYR A 177 -12.78 3.02 -13.63
C TYR A 177 -13.67 2.36 -12.59
N GLU A 178 -14.53 3.14 -11.95
CA GLU A 178 -15.42 2.63 -10.90
C GLU A 178 -16.43 1.59 -11.42
N ASN A 179 -16.72 1.60 -12.72
CA ASN A 179 -17.53 0.58 -13.42
C ASN A 179 -16.76 -0.73 -13.70
N GLY A 180 -15.49 -0.83 -13.30
CA GLY A 180 -14.64 -2.01 -13.47
C GLY A 180 -13.89 -2.09 -14.80
N ILE A 181 -14.07 -1.13 -15.70
CA ILE A 181 -13.36 -1.10 -16.99
C ILE A 181 -11.91 -0.66 -16.77
N LEU A 182 -10.97 -1.36 -17.41
CA LEU A 182 -9.56 -1.00 -17.37
C LEU A 182 -9.38 0.42 -17.93
N ARG A 183 -8.77 1.30 -17.16
CA ARG A 183 -8.48 2.68 -17.55
C ARG A 183 -7.09 2.81 -18.12
N GLN A 184 -6.11 2.17 -17.48
CA GLN A 184 -4.71 2.30 -17.86
C GLN A 184 -3.92 1.07 -17.45
N SER A 185 -3.06 0.59 -18.35
CA SER A 185 -2.01 -0.40 -18.09
C SER A 185 -0.66 0.28 -18.28
N THR A 186 0.19 0.26 -17.26
CA THR A 186 1.45 1.01 -17.22
C THR A 186 2.59 0.09 -16.77
N PRO A 187 3.53 -0.27 -17.65
CA PRO A 187 4.66 -1.11 -17.26
C PRO A 187 5.77 -0.30 -16.58
N PHE A 188 6.29 -0.85 -15.49
CA PHE A 188 7.36 -0.31 -14.68
C PHE A 188 8.53 -1.29 -14.58
N HIS A 189 9.74 -0.73 -14.54
CA HIS A 189 10.96 -1.42 -14.15
C HIS A 189 11.78 -0.50 -13.24
N ASP A 190 12.12 -0.95 -12.04
CA ASP A 190 12.83 -0.15 -11.04
C ASP A 190 12.22 1.26 -10.84
N ASP A 191 10.90 1.32 -10.62
CA ASP A 191 10.08 2.55 -10.47
C ASP A 191 9.97 3.47 -11.69
N LYS A 192 10.61 3.14 -12.81
CA LYS A 192 10.56 3.91 -14.04
C LYS A 192 9.58 3.29 -15.02
N LEU A 193 8.85 4.14 -15.75
CA LEU A 193 8.05 3.69 -16.89
C LEU A 193 8.96 3.01 -17.92
N HIS A 194 8.64 1.78 -18.30
CA HIS A 194 9.46 1.01 -19.24
C HIS A 194 8.58 0.03 -20.00
N GLY A 195 8.38 0.28 -21.29
CA GLY A 195 7.47 -0.46 -22.16
C GLY A 195 6.29 0.39 -22.65
N VAL A 196 5.26 -0.27 -23.18
CA VAL A 196 4.09 0.40 -23.76
C VAL A 196 3.02 0.58 -22.69
N GLN A 197 2.67 1.83 -22.41
CA GLN A 197 1.51 2.20 -21.62
C GLN A 197 0.28 2.28 -22.53
N LEU A 198 -0.83 1.69 -22.09
CA LEU A 198 -2.12 1.71 -22.79
C LEU A 198 -3.14 2.48 -21.97
N THR A 199 -3.93 3.34 -22.62
CA THR A 199 -5.03 4.10 -21.97
C THR A 199 -6.34 3.88 -22.72
N TYR A 200 -7.39 3.64 -21.95
CA TYR A 200 -8.74 3.32 -22.44
C TYR A 200 -9.76 4.28 -21.85
N ASP A 201 -10.86 4.51 -22.57
CA ASP A 201 -12.00 5.29 -22.10
C ASP A 201 -12.93 4.48 -21.19
N GLU A 202 -13.99 5.11 -20.67
CA GLU A 202 -14.97 4.47 -19.79
C GLU A 202 -15.82 3.39 -20.47
N ASN A 203 -15.76 3.26 -21.80
CA ASN A 203 -16.41 2.21 -22.58
C ASN A 203 -15.44 1.06 -22.93
N GLY A 204 -14.16 1.18 -22.57
CA GLY A 204 -13.10 0.22 -22.87
C GLY A 204 -12.45 0.41 -24.24
N ASN A 205 -12.71 1.51 -24.94
CA ASN A 205 -12.03 1.82 -26.20
C ASN A 205 -10.64 2.38 -25.90
N MET A 206 -9.62 1.76 -26.47
CA MET A 206 -8.25 2.26 -26.37
C MET A 206 -8.11 3.53 -27.20
N PHE A 207 -7.55 4.59 -26.60
CA PHE A 207 -7.34 5.85 -27.32
C PHE A 207 -5.91 6.40 -27.25
N VAL A 208 -5.03 5.80 -26.43
CA VAL A 208 -3.59 6.14 -26.38
C VAL A 208 -2.73 4.90 -26.16
N GLU A 209 -1.63 4.84 -26.91
CA GLU A 209 -0.47 3.99 -26.67
C GLU A 209 0.76 4.88 -26.53
N ASP A 210 1.48 4.80 -25.41
CA ASP A 210 2.71 5.56 -25.17
C ASP A 210 3.87 4.60 -24.94
N THR A 211 4.95 4.73 -25.71
CA THR A 211 6.17 3.92 -25.49
C THR A 211 7.15 4.67 -24.59
N PHE A 212 7.46 4.07 -23.45
CA PHE A 212 8.44 4.58 -22.50
C PHE A 212 9.71 3.73 -22.43
N LYS A 213 10.84 4.41 -22.22
CA LYS A 213 12.10 3.79 -21.83
C LYS A 213 12.71 4.60 -20.70
N ASP A 214 12.94 3.95 -19.57
CA ASP A 214 13.59 4.52 -18.38
C ASP A 214 12.96 5.84 -17.91
N GLY A 215 11.62 5.91 -17.97
CA GLY A 215 10.82 7.05 -17.53
C GLY A 215 10.59 8.14 -18.57
N LYS A 216 11.12 7.98 -19.79
CA LYS A 216 11.00 8.94 -20.89
C LYS A 216 10.20 8.37 -22.06
N LEU A 217 9.49 9.21 -22.79
CA LEU A 217 8.92 8.83 -24.08
C LEU A 217 10.06 8.51 -25.05
N ASP A 218 10.12 7.26 -25.50
CA ASP A 218 11.17 6.77 -26.40
C ASP A 218 10.60 5.61 -27.21
N GLY A 219 10.32 5.87 -28.49
CA GLY A 219 9.54 5.00 -29.35
C GLY A 219 8.27 5.68 -29.86
N ILE A 220 7.31 4.88 -30.31
CA ILE A 220 6.08 5.38 -30.93
C ILE A 220 5.03 5.66 -29.85
N THR A 221 4.47 6.86 -29.87
CA THR A 221 3.19 7.18 -29.25
C THR A 221 2.12 7.23 -30.34
N ALA A 222 0.96 6.63 -30.09
CA ALA A 222 -0.17 6.62 -31.00
C ALA A 222 -1.44 7.06 -30.28
N TYR A 223 -2.25 7.90 -30.94
CA TYR A 223 -3.58 8.26 -30.48
C TYR A 223 -4.61 7.79 -31.48
N TYR A 224 -5.75 7.34 -30.98
CA TYR A 224 -6.83 6.75 -31.76
C TYR A 224 -8.12 7.58 -31.62
N HIS A 225 -8.98 7.46 -32.63
CA HIS A 225 -10.36 7.92 -32.55
C HIS A 225 -11.21 6.96 -31.71
N GLU A 226 -12.40 7.38 -31.31
CA GLU A 226 -13.36 6.53 -30.59
C GLU A 226 -13.74 5.25 -31.38
N ASP A 227 -13.66 5.30 -32.71
CA ASP A 227 -13.90 4.14 -33.58
C ASP A 227 -12.66 3.21 -33.75
N GLY A 228 -11.58 3.49 -33.04
CA GLY A 228 -10.33 2.71 -33.06
C GLY A 228 -9.40 3.01 -34.24
N ARG A 229 -9.76 3.93 -35.15
CA ARG A 229 -8.83 4.32 -36.23
C ARG A 229 -7.68 5.16 -35.68
N LEU A 230 -6.47 4.92 -36.19
CA LEU A 230 -5.31 5.75 -35.88
C LEU A 230 -5.59 7.20 -36.27
N ARG A 231 -5.35 8.13 -35.34
CA ARG A 231 -5.47 9.57 -35.57
C ARG A 231 -4.13 10.20 -35.86
N ILE A 232 -3.14 9.91 -35.03
CA ILE A 232 -1.79 10.47 -35.12
C ILE A 232 -0.81 9.51 -34.47
N ARG A 233 0.37 9.39 -35.07
CA ARG A 233 1.52 8.69 -34.51
C ARG A 233 2.69 9.65 -34.39
N ILE A 234 3.44 9.54 -33.31
CA ILE A 234 4.57 10.40 -32.99
C ILE A 234 5.73 9.49 -32.57
N LEU A 235 6.89 9.64 -33.22
CA LEU A 235 8.12 9.00 -32.82
C LEU A 235 8.87 9.93 -31.87
N TYR A 236 9.10 9.46 -30.66
CA TYR A 236 9.91 10.11 -29.64
C TYR A 236 11.29 9.45 -29.51
N HIS A 237 12.27 10.25 -29.13
CA HIS A 237 13.54 9.78 -28.58
C HIS A 237 13.92 10.67 -27.40
N ASN A 238 14.07 10.09 -26.21
CA ASN A 238 14.37 10.84 -24.98
C ASN A 238 13.47 12.07 -24.75
N ASP A 239 12.14 11.90 -24.86
CA ASP A 239 11.11 12.94 -24.75
C ASP A 239 11.07 13.97 -25.90
N GLU A 240 11.96 13.89 -26.87
CA GLU A 240 11.98 14.77 -28.04
C GLU A 240 11.24 14.16 -29.23
N ILE A 241 10.43 14.97 -29.92
CA ILE A 241 9.71 14.51 -31.11
C ILE A 241 10.68 14.46 -32.29
N ILE A 242 10.81 13.29 -32.89
CA ILE A 242 11.62 13.03 -34.09
C ILE A 242 10.77 13.12 -35.36
N GLU A 243 9.60 12.49 -35.35
CA GLU A 243 8.67 12.47 -36.49
C GLU A 243 7.23 12.44 -35.96
N ALA A 244 6.30 13.04 -36.69
CA ALA A 244 4.88 12.88 -36.43
C ALA A 244 4.11 12.77 -37.74
N ALA A 245 3.06 11.96 -37.76
CA ALA A 245 2.20 11.79 -38.93
C ALA A 245 0.75 11.54 -38.52
N CYS A 246 -0.18 12.06 -39.31
CA CYS A 246 -1.60 11.77 -39.18
C CYS A 246 -1.91 10.32 -39.59
N GLY A 247 -3.08 9.82 -39.19
CA GLY A 247 -3.52 8.45 -39.43
C GLY A 247 -3.66 8.08 -40.91
N ASN A 248 -3.88 9.08 -41.77
CA ASN A 248 -3.89 8.94 -43.23
C ASN A 248 -2.47 8.84 -43.85
N GLY A 249 -1.41 9.03 -43.06
CA GLY A 249 -0.01 9.00 -43.48
C GLY A 249 0.62 10.37 -43.72
N ASP A 250 -0.13 11.47 -43.68
CA ASP A 250 0.40 12.81 -43.90
C ASP A 250 1.39 13.20 -42.81
N LYS A 251 2.60 13.61 -43.21
CA LYS A 251 3.63 14.04 -42.27
C LYS A 251 3.30 15.42 -41.69
N ILE A 252 3.49 15.55 -40.39
CA ILE A 252 3.36 16.82 -39.69
C ILE A 252 4.73 17.54 -39.74
N PRO A 253 4.80 18.78 -40.26
CA PRO A 253 6.05 19.54 -40.29
C PRO A 253 6.61 19.79 -38.88
N SER A 254 7.94 19.78 -38.74
CA SER A 254 8.61 20.04 -37.45
C SER A 254 8.30 21.42 -36.86
N THR A 255 7.94 22.40 -37.70
CA THR A 255 7.46 23.73 -37.28
C THR A 255 6.17 23.67 -36.46
N ASP A 256 5.41 22.58 -36.57
CA ASP A 256 4.14 22.37 -35.85
C ASP A 256 4.28 21.44 -34.64
N PHE A 257 5.47 20.89 -34.36
CA PHE A 257 5.66 19.98 -33.22
C PHE A 257 5.33 20.63 -31.86
N SER A 258 5.56 21.94 -31.72
CA SER A 258 5.18 22.68 -30.52
C SER A 258 3.65 22.71 -30.28
N LYS A 259 2.85 22.57 -31.34
CA LYS A 259 1.39 22.54 -31.28
C LYS A 259 0.86 21.18 -30.89
N ILE A 260 1.60 20.10 -31.17
CA ILE A 260 1.20 18.73 -30.84
C ILE A 260 0.82 18.65 -29.35
N LYS A 261 1.62 19.20 -28.44
CA LYS A 261 1.35 19.12 -26.99
C LYS A 261 0.00 19.70 -26.53
N TYR A 262 -0.59 20.64 -27.28
CA TYR A 262 -1.79 21.39 -26.87
C TYR A 262 -2.97 21.23 -27.83
N GLN A 263 -2.69 20.79 -29.07
CA GLN A 263 -3.62 20.76 -30.19
C GLN A 263 -3.48 19.47 -30.98
N VAL A 264 -3.08 18.35 -30.36
CA VAL A 264 -3.08 16.99 -30.98
C VAL A 264 -4.36 16.78 -31.79
N TYR A 265 -5.48 17.27 -31.24
CA TYR A 265 -6.80 17.10 -31.81
C TYR A 265 -7.02 17.90 -33.11
N ASP A 266 -6.36 19.03 -33.31
CA ASP A 266 -6.68 19.95 -34.42
C ASP A 266 -5.75 19.79 -35.64
N LEU A 267 -4.59 19.15 -35.46
CA LEU A 267 -3.54 19.06 -36.50
C LEU A 267 -3.89 18.12 -37.66
N CYS A 268 -4.76 17.13 -37.42
CA CYS A 268 -5.12 16.09 -38.40
C CYS A 268 -6.60 16.16 -38.82
N LEU A 269 -7.26 17.32 -38.71
CA LEU A 269 -8.69 17.53 -39.04
C LEU A 269 -8.97 17.73 -40.55
N LYS A 270 -8.26 17.05 -41.45
CA LYS A 270 -8.49 17.17 -42.90
C LYS A 270 -8.79 15.83 -43.55
#